data_AF-A0AAV5HXY9-F1
#
_entry.id   AF-A0AAV5HXY9-F1
#
_cell.length_a   1.000
_cell.length_b   1.000
_cell.length_c   1.000
_cell.angle_alpha   90.00
_cell.angle_beta   90.00
_cell.angle_gamma   90.00
#
_symmetry.space_group_name_H-M   'P 1'
#
loop_
_entity.id
_entity.type
_entity.pdbx_description
1 polymer ?
#
loop_
_entity_poly.entity_id
_entity_poly.type
_entity_poly.pdbx_seq_one_letter_code
_entity_poly.pdbx_strand_id
1 'polypeptide(L)' 'MERGAAQLKLKLTLWSFFALSLLLLPSLEATNVRYCDKKFYPVKVQGVDISPDPVVSGNPATFTISASSGN' A
#
# COMPACT_ATOMS: atom_id res chain seq x y z
N MET A 1 29.72 28.22 20.44
CA MET A 1 29.75 27.75 19.03
C MET A 1 29.31 26.28 18.87
N GLU A 2 29.35 25.45 19.94
CA GLU A 2 28.97 24.01 19.91
C GLU A 2 27.47 23.68 19.71
N ARG A 3 26.54 24.50 20.22
CA ARG A 3 25.09 24.23 20.11
C ARG A 3 24.58 24.18 18.67
N GLY A 4 25.16 24.96 17.76
CA GLY A 4 24.74 24.99 16.35
C GLY A 4 25.10 23.70 15.60
N ALA A 5 26.25 23.11 15.91
CA ALA A 5 26.70 21.86 15.29
C ALA A 5 25.87 20.66 15.77
N ALA A 6 25.53 20.61 17.06
CA ALA A 6 24.67 19.56 17.61
C ALA A 6 23.24 19.58 17.03
N GLN A 7 22.68 20.78 16.83
CA GLN A 7 21.37 20.97 16.22
C GLN A 7 21.35 20.57 14.74
N LEU A 8 22.39 20.93 13.98
CA LEU A 8 22.51 20.56 12.58
C LEU A 8 22.68 19.03 12.42
N LYS A 9 23.49 18.40 13.28
CA LYS A 9 23.67 16.95 13.29
C LYS A 9 22.38 16.21 13.61
N LEU A 10 21.65 16.62 14.65
CA LEU A 10 20.38 16.00 15.03
C LEU A 10 19.35 16.09 13.90
N LYS A 11 19.25 17.26 13.25
CA LYS A 11 18.33 17.48 12.14
C LYS A 11 18.69 16.64 10.91
N LEU A 12 19.98 16.51 10.61
CA LEU A 12 20.47 15.67 9.51
C LEU A 12 20.20 14.20 9.76
N THR A 13 20.43 13.73 10.99
CA THR A 13 20.14 12.36 11.41
C THR A 13 18.64 12.06 11.31
N LEU A 14 17.77 12.95 11.80
CA LEU A 14 16.32 12.77 11.72
C LEU A 14 15.82 12.69 10.27
N TRP A 15 16.34 13.54 9.39
CA TRP A 15 15.96 13.53 7.97
C TRP A 15 16.45 12.27 7.26
N SER A 16 17.64 11.79 7.60
CA SER A 16 18.18 10.52 7.10
C SER A 16 17.33 9.32 7.52
N PHE A 17 16.92 9.24 8.79
CA PHE A 17 16.02 8.19 9.27
C PHE A 17 14.65 8.24 8.59
N PHE A 18 14.10 9.44 8.37
CA PHE A 18 12.83 9.60 7.67
C PHE A 18 12.93 9.14 6.20
N ALA A 19 13.99 9.54 5.50
CA ALA A 19 14.22 9.12 4.11
C ALA A 19 14.40 7.59 4.01
N LEU A 20 15.14 6.98 4.94
CA LEU A 20 15.32 5.54 4.99
C LEU A 20 14.00 4.80 5.27
N SER A 21 13.15 5.33 6.15
CA SER A 21 11.82 4.77 6.39
C SER A 21 10.97 4.73 5.12
N LEU A 22 10.92 5.83 4.34
CA LEU A 22 10.18 5.87 3.07
C LEU A 22 10.70 4.86 2.03
N LEU A 23 11.99 4.56 2.02
CA LEU A 23 12.61 3.56 1.12
C LEU A 23 12.23 2.12 1.46
N LEU A 24 11.87 1.84 2.71
CA LEU A 24 11.46 0.51 3.18
C LEU A 24 9.95 0.29 3.14
N LEU A 25 9.15 1.30 2.77
CA LEU A 25 7.72 1.12 2.64
C LEU A 25 7.43 0.23 1.42
N PRO A 26 6.81 -0.95 1.60
CA PRO A 26 6.30 -1.69 0.46
C PRO A 26 5.30 -0.80 -0.28
N SER A 27 5.37 -0.80 -1.61
CA SER A 27 4.35 -0.16 -2.44
C SER A 27 3.03 -0.91 -2.20
N LEU A 28 2.22 -0.40 -1.28
CA LEU A 28 0.84 -0.81 -1.07
C LEU A 28 0.02 -0.26 -2.25
N GLU A 29 0.23 -0.82 -3.44
CA GLU A 29 -0.67 -0.61 -4.57
C GLU A 29 -1.96 -1.38 -4.26
N ALA A 30 -2.88 -0.72 -3.56
CA ALA A 30 -4.22 -1.25 -3.40
C ALA A 30 -4.87 -1.33 -4.79
N THR A 31 -5.16 -2.54 -5.26
CA THR A 31 -5.85 -2.74 -6.54
C THR A 31 -7.18 -2.00 -6.51
N ASN A 32 -7.31 -0.96 -7.33
CA ASN A 32 -8.54 -0.16 -7.43
C ASN A 32 -9.61 -0.98 -8.16
N VAL A 33 -10.61 -1.45 -7.41
CA VAL A 33 -11.74 -2.20 -7.98
C VAL A 33 -12.67 -1.25 -8.74
N ARG A 34 -12.88 -1.50 -10.02
CA ARG A 34 -13.80 -0.73 -10.87
C ARG A 34 -14.91 -1.62 -11.40
N TYR A 35 -16.13 -1.11 -11.33
CA TYR A 35 -17.30 -1.75 -11.94
C TYR A 35 -17.43 -1.32 -13.40
N CYS A 36 -17.89 -2.23 -14.26
CA CYS A 36 -18.06 -1.97 -15.68
C CYS A 36 -19.14 -0.92 -15.95
N ASP A 37 -20.20 -0.90 -15.12
CA ASP A 37 -21.32 0.02 -15.25
C ASP A 37 -21.85 0.45 -13.87
N LYS A 38 -22.87 1.31 -13.87
CA LYS A 38 -23.50 1.86 -12.66
C LYS A 38 -24.69 1.02 -12.20
N LYS A 39 -24.84 -0.23 -12.64
CA LYS A 39 -25.96 -1.07 -12.21
C LYS A 39 -25.86 -1.41 -10.73
N PHE A 40 -27.01 -1.83 -10.20
CA PHE A 40 -27.06 -2.42 -8.89
C PHE A 40 -26.52 -3.84 -8.94
N TYR A 41 -25.29 -4.00 -8.47
CA TYR A 41 -24.72 -5.31 -8.16
C TYR A 41 -25.13 -5.68 -6.72
N PRO A 42 -25.74 -6.86 -6.51
CA PRO A 42 -26.16 -7.30 -5.18
C PRO A 42 -24.97 -7.49 -4.23
N VAL A 43 -23.78 -7.74 -4.79
CA VAL A 43 -22.51 -7.79 -4.09
C VAL A 43 -21.67 -6.57 -4.44
N LYS A 44 -21.16 -5.89 -3.41
CA LYS A 44 -20.19 -4.81 -3.52
C LYS A 44 -18.84 -5.32 -3.03
N VAL A 45 -17.88 -5.41 -3.93
CA VAL A 45 -16.46 -5.59 -3.64
C VAL A 45 -15.86 -4.25 -3.21
N GLN A 46 -15.22 -4.25 -2.04
CA GLN A 46 -14.49 -3.09 -1.49
C GLN A 46 -13.00 -3.13 -1.86
N GLY A 47 -12.41 -4.31 -2.02
CA GLY A 47 -11.00 -4.46 -2.32
C GLY A 47 -10.61 -5.89 -2.64
N VAL A 48 -9.44 -6.03 -3.27
CA VAL A 48 -8.81 -7.31 -3.57
C VAL A 48 -7.34 -7.22 -3.16
N ASP A 49 -6.90 -8.17 -2.34
CA ASP A 49 -5.50 -8.39 -2.02
C ASP A 49 -5.01 -9.61 -2.81
N ILE A 50 -3.88 -9.46 -3.51
CA ILE A 50 -3.36 -10.44 -4.46
C ILE A 50 -1.97 -10.86 -4.01
N SER A 51 -1.72 -12.16 -3.93
CA SER A 51 -0.41 -12.70 -3.54
C SER A 51 -0.02 -13.90 -4.41
N PRO A 52 1.11 -13.86 -5.15
CA PRO A 52 1.98 -12.69 -5.37
C PRO A 52 1.35 -11.66 -6.32
N ASP A 53 1.74 -10.39 -6.18
CA ASP A 53 1.44 -9.30 -7.10
C ASP A 53 2.75 -8.68 -7.62
N PRO A 54 3.07 -8.73 -8.93
CA PRO A 54 2.24 -9.26 -10.01
C PRO A 54 2.11 -10.79 -9.98
N VAL A 55 0.97 -11.28 -10.47
CA VAL A 55 0.70 -12.72 -10.59
C VAL A 55 1.71 -13.37 -11.52
N VAL A 56 2.33 -14.47 -11.07
CA VAL A 56 3.32 -15.22 -11.85
C VAL A 56 2.66 -16.39 -12.56
N SER A 57 2.69 -16.39 -13.90
CA SER A 57 2.11 -17.46 -14.70
C SER A 57 2.73 -18.83 -14.38
N GLY A 58 1.89 -19.87 -14.35
CA GLY A 58 2.31 -21.24 -14.04
C GLY A 58 2.49 -21.53 -12.54
N ASN A 59 2.40 -20.51 -11.69
CA ASN A 59 2.49 -20.65 -10.23
C ASN A 59 1.13 -20.37 -9.56
N PRO A 60 0.87 -20.94 -8.37
CA PRO A 60 -0.31 -20.60 -7.59
C PRO A 60 -0.33 -19.12 -7.18
N ALA A 61 -1.53 -18.54 -7.16
CA ALA A 61 -1.78 -17.20 -6.64
C ALA A 61 -3.06 -17.22 -5.79
N THR A 62 -3.07 -16.37 -4.75
CA THR A 62 -4.19 -16.20 -3.82
C THR A 62 -4.81 -14.83 -4.03
N PHE A 63 -6.14 -14.79 -4.11
CA PHE A 63 -6.93 -13.58 -4.20
C PHE A 63 -7.85 -13.50 -2.98
N THR A 64 -7.61 -12.53 -2.10
CA THR A 64 -8.45 -12.28 -0.94
C THR A 64 -9.40 -11.13 -1.26
N ILE A 65 -10.70 -11.42 -1.31
CA ILE A 65 -11.73 -10.46 -1.73
C ILE A 65 -12.50 -9.97 -0.51
N SER A 66 -12.48 -8.65 -0.29
CA SER A 66 -13.36 -7.99 0.66
C SER A 66 -14.65 -7.57 -0.05
N ALA A 67 -15.78 -8.15 0.35
CA ALA A 67 -17.07 -7.87 -0.26
C ALA A 67 -18.21 -7.85 0.78
N SER A 68 -19.28 -7.14 0.45
CA SER A 68 -20.55 -7.15 1.19
C SER A 68 -21.71 -7.43 0.24
N SER A 69 -22.74 -8.11 0.75
CA SER A 69 -24.01 -8.31 0.05
C SER A 69 -25.10 -7.51 0.74
N GLY A 70 -25.93 -6.82 -0.03
CA GLY A 70 -27.17 -6.25 0.49
C GLY A 70 -28.29 -7.29 0.39
N ASN A 71 -29.04 -7.49 1.47
CA ASN A 71 -30.33 -8.18 1.44
C ASN A 71 -31.44 -7.18 1.75
#